data_AF-A0A4Q6GHF2-F1
#
_entry.id   AF-A0A4Q6GHF2-F1
#
_cell.length_a   1.000
_cell.length_b   1.000
_cell.length_c   1.000
_cell.angle_alpha   90.00
_cell.angle_beta   90.00
_cell.angle_gamma   90.00
#
_symmetry.space_group_name_H-M   'P 1'
#
loop_
_entity.id
_entity.type
_entity.pdbx_description
1 polymer ?
#
loop_
_entity_poly.entity_id
_entity_poly.type
_entity_poly.pdbx_seq_one_letter_code
_entity_poly.pdbx_strand_id
1 'polypeptide(L)'
;RHIASKTDWEQAQAVGKAAVRFALQDRNAVMPVIVRSSDAPYRWKIEAAPLAKVANHEKKMPNGFIRKDGYGITAAARRYLEPLIRGEAYPPYGRDGLPGYVTLKNVAVKKKLAPWEG
;
A
#
# COMPACT_ATOMS: atom_id res chain seq x y z
N ARG A 1 -8.87 9.42 -8.55
CA ARG A 1 -9.17 9.02 -7.17
C ARG A 1 -10.24 9.96 -6.62
N HIS A 2 -11.48 9.49 -6.41
CA HIS A 2 -12.59 10.32 -5.91
C HIS A 2 -13.00 9.98 -4.47
N ILE A 3 -12.84 8.72 -4.04
CA ILE A 3 -13.02 8.30 -2.63
C ILE A 3 -11.97 7.22 -2.29
N ALA A 4 -10.92 7.61 -1.60
CA ALA A 4 -9.85 6.70 -1.18
C ALA A 4 -9.77 6.69 0.34
N SER A 5 -9.38 5.54 0.92
CA SER A 5 -9.07 5.50 2.34
C SER A 5 -7.88 6.39 2.63
N LYS A 6 -8.02 7.27 3.61
CA LYS A 6 -6.91 8.07 4.14
C LYS A 6 -5.80 7.19 4.67
N THR A 7 -6.16 6.10 5.35
CA THR A 7 -5.19 5.13 5.90
C THR A 7 -4.34 4.51 4.79
N ASP A 8 -4.97 4.00 3.73
CA ASP A 8 -4.26 3.44 2.58
C ASP A 8 -3.38 4.50 1.89
N TRP A 9 -3.90 5.72 1.70
CA TRP A 9 -3.16 6.82 1.08
C TRP A 9 -1.91 7.23 1.88
N GLU A 10 -2.00 7.28 3.20
CA GLU A 10 -0.87 7.56 4.09
C GLU A 10 0.16 6.42 4.07
N GLN A 11 -0.31 5.17 4.12
CA GLN A 11 0.54 3.98 4.08
C GLN A 11 1.30 3.87 2.75
N ALA A 12 0.62 4.05 1.62
CA ALA A 12 1.23 3.99 0.29
C ALA A 12 2.37 5.01 0.12
N GLN A 13 2.17 6.25 0.60
CA GLN A 13 3.23 7.26 0.59
C GLN A 13 4.36 6.93 1.57
N ALA A 14 4.04 6.42 2.76
CA ALA A 14 5.05 6.06 3.75
C ALA A 14 5.95 4.92 3.27
N VAL A 15 5.39 3.91 2.59
CA VAL A 15 6.14 2.81 1.97
C VAL A 15 7.10 3.34 0.91
N GLY A 16 6.64 4.21 -0.01
CA GLY A 16 7.52 4.80 -1.03
C GLY A 16 8.66 5.64 -0.43
N LYS A 17 8.35 6.48 0.57
CA LYS A 17 9.35 7.27 1.29
C LYS A 17 10.36 6.39 2.02
N ALA A 18 9.90 5.31 2.66
CA ALA A 18 10.75 4.39 3.39
C ALA A 18 11.67 3.58 2.45
N ALA A 19 11.18 3.18 1.27
CA ALA A 19 11.99 2.49 0.27
C ALA A 19 13.24 3.30 -0.10
N VAL A 20 13.07 4.59 -0.42
CA VAL A 20 14.18 5.48 -0.74
C VAL A 20 15.11 5.66 0.46
N ARG A 21 14.55 5.86 1.67
CA ARG A 21 15.37 5.99 2.90
C ARG A 21 16.20 4.75 3.19
N PHE A 22 15.64 3.54 3.00
CA PHE A 22 16.38 2.31 3.19
C PHE A 22 17.51 2.16 2.18
N ALA A 23 17.26 2.51 0.91
CA ALA A 23 18.32 2.52 -0.11
C ALA A 23 19.44 3.51 0.23
N LEU A 24 19.10 4.71 0.73
CA LEU A 24 20.08 5.70 1.20
C LEU A 24 20.85 5.30 2.46
N GLN A 25 20.34 4.31 3.21
CA GLN A 25 21.00 3.73 4.39
C GLN A 25 21.76 2.44 4.03
N ASP A 26 22.11 2.24 2.75
CA ASP A 26 22.80 1.07 2.21
C ASP A 26 22.09 -0.27 2.48
N ARG A 27 20.77 -0.24 2.73
CA ARG A 27 19.99 -1.46 2.94
C ARG A 27 19.57 -2.03 1.59
N ASN A 28 20.23 -3.13 1.20
CA ASN A 28 19.90 -3.89 0.01
C ASN A 28 18.99 -5.10 0.31
N ALA A 29 18.31 -5.61 -0.71
CA ALA A 29 17.48 -6.82 -0.68
C ALA A 29 16.38 -6.81 0.41
N VAL A 30 15.81 -5.63 0.69
CA VAL A 30 14.73 -5.43 1.65
C VAL A 30 13.51 -4.78 0.99
N MET A 31 12.33 -5.05 1.56
CA MET A 31 11.07 -4.42 1.20
C MET A 31 10.50 -3.68 2.43
N PRO A 32 10.03 -2.43 2.30
CA PRO A 32 9.27 -1.79 3.35
C PRO A 32 7.93 -2.50 3.57
N VAL A 33 7.60 -2.82 4.81
CA VAL A 33 6.37 -3.49 5.22
C VAL A 33 5.61 -2.65 6.22
N ILE A 34 4.28 -2.73 6.17
CA ILE A 34 3.39 -2.08 7.13
C ILE A 34 3.16 -3.05 8.28
N VAL A 35 3.63 -2.70 9.47
CA VAL A 35 3.47 -3.50 10.69
C VAL A 35 2.42 -2.84 11.57
N ARG A 36 1.32 -3.55 11.80
CA ARG A 36 0.30 -3.15 12.78
C ARG A 36 0.86 -3.32 14.19
N SER A 37 0.89 -2.23 14.96
CA SER A 37 1.42 -2.21 16.33
C SER A 37 0.33 -2.15 17.40
N SER A 38 -0.89 -1.72 17.07
CA SER A 38 -2.05 -1.76 17.95
C SER A 38 -3.35 -1.81 17.14
N ASP A 39 -4.38 -2.45 17.67
CA ASP A 39 -5.73 -2.51 17.08
C ASP A 39 -6.64 -1.37 17.57
N ALA A 40 -6.53 -0.99 18.85
CA ALA A 40 -7.38 0.01 19.49
C ALA A 40 -6.58 0.85 20.51
N PRO A 41 -6.15 2.08 20.16
CA PRO A 41 -6.31 2.72 18.86
C PRO A 41 -5.47 2.04 17.77
N TYR A 42 -5.96 2.05 16.52
CA TYR A 42 -5.21 1.50 15.40
C TYR A 42 -3.91 2.26 15.18
N ARG A 43 -2.78 1.54 15.25
CA ARG A 43 -1.44 2.09 15.01
C ARG A 43 -0.65 1.18 14.10
N TRP A 44 0.18 1.78 13.26
CA TRP A 44 1.06 1.08 12.34
C TRP A 44 2.39 1.81 12.21
N LYS A 45 3.41 1.10 11.78
CA LYS A 45 4.74 1.62 11.46
C LYS A 45 5.29 0.94 10.21
N ILE A 46 6.29 1.56 9.59
CA ILE A 46 7.05 0.93 8.51
C ILE A 46 8.29 0.25 9.08
N GLU A 47 8.49 -1.00 8.70
CA GLU A 47 9.72 -1.74 8.96
C GLU A 47 10.29 -2.28 7.66
N ALA A 48 11.51 -2.79 7.69
CA ALA A 48 12.12 -3.43 6.54
C ALA A 48 12.13 -4.95 6.74
N ALA A 49 11.56 -5.67 5.79
CA ALA A 49 11.61 -7.13 5.73
C ALA A 49 12.61 -7.59 4.66
N PRO A 50 13.47 -8.58 4.93
CA PRO A 50 14.30 -9.20 3.90
C PRO A 50 13.45 -9.81 2.79
N LEU A 51 13.79 -9.59 1.52
CA LEU A 51 13.06 -10.13 0.37
C LEU A 51 12.98 -11.66 0.39
N ALA A 52 14.02 -12.33 0.88
CA ALA A 52 14.04 -13.79 1.04
C ALA A 52 12.91 -14.32 1.94
N LYS A 53 12.40 -13.51 2.89
CA LYS A 53 11.26 -13.86 3.75
C LYS A 53 9.90 -13.52 3.14
N VAL A 54 9.88 -12.93 1.95
CA VAL A 54 8.67 -12.44 1.28
C VAL A 54 8.40 -13.19 -0.02
N ALA A 55 9.44 -13.46 -0.83
CA ALA A 55 9.33 -13.89 -2.22
C ALA A 55 8.47 -15.14 -2.49
N ASN A 56 8.24 -15.99 -1.48
CA ASN A 56 7.42 -17.22 -1.59
C ASN A 56 6.31 -17.31 -0.54
N HIS A 57 5.98 -16.20 0.14
CA HIS A 57 4.97 -16.19 1.18
C HIS A 57 3.78 -15.34 0.77
N GLU A 58 2.60 -15.96 0.74
CA GLU A 58 1.34 -15.28 0.45
C GLU A 58 0.50 -15.10 1.72
N LYS A 59 -0.18 -13.96 1.82
CA LYS A 59 -1.18 -13.73 2.86
C LYS A 59 -2.53 -14.26 2.41
N LYS A 60 -2.82 -15.51 2.75
CA LYS A 60 -4.15 -16.13 2.53
C LYS A 60 -5.21 -15.48 3.42
N MET A 61 -6.44 -15.43 2.94
CA MET A 61 -7.60 -15.03 3.74
C MET A 61 -7.78 -16.05 4.88
N PRO A 62 -7.72 -15.65 6.16
CA PRO A 62 -7.88 -16.59 7.27
C PRO A 62 -9.29 -17.20 7.25
N ASN A 63 -9.41 -18.52 7.45
CA ASN A 63 -10.73 -19.19 7.50
C ASN A 63 -11.65 -18.56 8.55
N GLY A 64 -11.10 -18.13 9.69
CA GLY A 64 -11.84 -17.44 10.75
C GLY A 64 -12.36 -16.05 10.38
N PHE A 65 -12.06 -15.53 9.18
CA PHE A 65 -12.62 -14.28 8.69
C PHE A 65 -13.97 -14.47 7.99
N ILE A 66 -14.30 -15.70 7.57
CA ILE A 66 -15.53 -16.03 6.85
C ILE A 66 -16.50 -16.69 7.83
N ARG A 67 -17.77 -16.29 7.80
CA ARG A 67 -18.84 -16.90 8.60
C ARG A 67 -19.02 -18.37 8.21
N LYS A 68 -19.59 -19.16 9.12
CA LYS A 68 -19.85 -20.60 8.90
C LYS A 68 -20.74 -20.88 7.69
N ASP A 69 -21.62 -19.95 7.33
CA ASP A 69 -22.49 -20.03 6.15
C ASP A 69 -21.77 -19.68 4.84
N GLY A 70 -20.54 -19.16 4.88
CA GLY A 70 -19.77 -18.78 3.71
C GLY A 70 -20.15 -17.43 3.07
N TYR A 71 -21.22 -16.77 3.51
CA TYR A 71 -21.79 -15.60 2.83
C TYR A 71 -21.52 -14.26 3.53
N GLY A 72 -20.63 -14.23 4.52
CA GLY A 72 -20.28 -12.98 5.20
C GLY A 72 -19.00 -13.04 6.01
N ILE A 73 -18.61 -11.89 6.55
CA ILE A 73 -17.40 -11.74 7.35
C ILE A 73 -17.68 -11.87 8.85
N THR A 74 -16.67 -12.32 9.61
CA THR A 74 -16.74 -12.40 11.08
C THR A 74 -16.33 -11.08 11.75
N ALA A 75 -16.52 -10.98 13.07
CA ALA A 75 -16.02 -9.85 13.86
C ALA A 75 -14.47 -9.74 13.81
N ALA A 76 -13.76 -10.85 13.65
CA ALA A 76 -12.31 -10.85 13.47
C ALA A 76 -11.89 -10.20 12.15
N ALA A 77 -12.60 -10.51 11.06
CA ALA A 77 -12.40 -9.86 9.78
C ALA A 77 -12.70 -8.36 9.84
N ARG A 78 -13.82 -7.98 10.49
CA ARG A 78 -14.18 -6.56 10.67
C ARG A 78 -13.09 -5.80 11.43
N ARG A 79 -12.62 -6.32 12.56
CA ARG A 79 -11.51 -5.74 13.34
C ARG A 79 -10.23 -5.60 12.50
N TYR A 80 -9.98 -6.53 11.58
CA TYR A 80 -8.83 -6.46 10.70
C TYR A 80 -9.00 -5.41 9.59
N LEU A 81 -10.14 -5.40 8.90
CA LEU A 81 -10.37 -4.61 7.68
C LEU A 81 -10.81 -3.17 7.95
N GLU A 82 -11.63 -2.94 8.98
CA GLU A 82 -12.24 -1.64 9.25
C GLU A 82 -11.22 -0.51 9.45
N PRO A 83 -10.09 -0.70 10.17
CA PRO A 83 -9.09 0.36 10.27
C PRO A 83 -8.42 0.70 8.94
N LEU A 84 -8.37 -0.24 7.99
CA LEU A 84 -7.71 -0.05 6.70
C LEU A 84 -8.49 0.86 5.75
N ILE A 85 -9.80 1.02 6.00
CA ILE A 85 -10.67 1.90 5.21
C ILE A 85 -10.97 3.23 5.91
N ARG A 86 -10.41 3.47 7.10
CA ARG A 86 -10.75 4.64 7.92
C ARG A 86 -10.27 5.95 7.30
N GLY A 87 -11.16 6.94 7.32
CA GLY A 87 -10.95 8.32 6.86
C GLY A 87 -10.92 8.46 5.34
N GLU A 88 -11.10 9.68 4.86
CA GLU A 88 -11.18 10.02 3.44
C GLU A 88 -9.97 10.84 2.98
N ALA A 89 -9.43 10.49 1.81
CA ALA A 89 -8.39 11.26 1.13
C ALA A 89 -8.93 11.81 -0.20
N TYR A 90 -9.69 12.90 -0.11
CA TYR A 90 -10.24 13.58 -1.29
C TYR A 90 -9.15 14.28 -2.11
N PRO A 91 -9.24 14.26 -3.45
CA PRO A 91 -8.38 15.08 -4.30
C PRO A 91 -8.76 16.56 -4.20
N PRO A 92 -7.91 17.49 -4.64
CA PRO A 92 -8.35 18.85 -4.92
C PRO A 92 -9.38 18.85 -6.06
N TYR A 93 -10.35 19.77 -6.00
CA TYR A 93 -11.39 19.92 -7.01
C TYR A 93 -11.21 21.23 -7.79
N GLY A 94 -11.46 21.17 -9.09
CA GLY A 94 -11.46 22.32 -9.99
C GLY A 94 -12.71 23.19 -9.84
N ARG A 95 -12.72 24.34 -10.52
CA ARG A 95 -13.88 25.25 -10.58
C ARG A 95 -15.09 24.63 -11.31
N ASP A 96 -14.84 23.61 -12.13
CA ASP A 96 -15.83 22.80 -12.85
C ASP A 96 -16.45 21.69 -11.98
N GLY A 97 -16.04 21.58 -10.71
CA GLY A 97 -16.51 20.55 -9.79
C GLY A 97 -15.91 19.16 -10.05
N LEU A 98 -14.91 19.04 -10.92
CA LEU A 98 -14.24 17.77 -11.21
C LEU A 98 -12.94 17.61 -10.40
N PRO A 99 -12.55 16.37 -10.03
CA PRO A 99 -11.26 16.10 -9.42
C PRO A 99 -10.07 16.54 -10.30
N GLY A 100 -9.17 17.34 -9.74
CA GLY A 100 -7.94 17.79 -10.40
C GLY A 100 -6.88 16.69 -10.44
N TYR A 101 -6.97 15.78 -11.40
CA TYR A 101 -5.95 14.73 -11.60
C TYR A 101 -4.71 15.25 -12.34
N VAL A 102 -3.54 14.71 -11.97
CA VAL A 102 -2.27 15.05 -12.62
C VAL A 102 -2.01 14.15 -13.83
N THR A 103 -1.59 14.75 -14.94
CA THR A 103 -1.05 14.05 -16.10
C THR A 103 0.46 14.24 -16.14
N LEU A 104 1.20 13.13 -16.16
CA LEU A 104 2.66 13.15 -16.24
C LEU A 104 3.12 13.34 -17.69
N LYS A 105 4.22 14.08 -17.89
CA LYS A 105 4.81 14.27 -19.22
C LYS A 105 5.44 13.00 -19.79
N ASN A 106 5.88 12.08 -18.93
CA ASN A 106 6.49 10.79 -19.28
C ASN A 106 7.54 10.89 -20.41
N VAL A 107 8.41 11.91 -20.33
CA VAL A 107 9.45 12.14 -21.34
C VAL A 107 10.44 10.96 -21.33
N ALA A 108 10.61 10.32 -22.48
CA ALA A 108 11.49 9.16 -22.62
C ALA A 108 12.98 9.57 -22.54
N VAL A 109 13.80 8.68 -21.96
CA VAL A 109 15.25 8.83 -21.91
C VAL A 109 15.90 8.26 -23.18
N LYS A 110 17.05 8.81 -23.59
CA LYS A 110 17.81 8.31 -24.75
C LYS A 110 18.29 6.87 -24.49
N LYS A 111 18.04 5.98 -25.45
CA LYS A 111 18.50 4.59 -25.41
C LYS A 111 20.03 4.53 -25.42
N LYS A 112 20.60 3.63 -24.60
CA LYS A 112 22.05 3.35 -24.53
C LYS A 112 22.43 1.94 -24.99
N LEU A 113 21.46 1.03 -25.07
CA LEU A 113 21.66 -0.37 -25.43
C LEU A 113 20.90 -0.70 -26.72
N ALA A 114 21.34 -1.74 -27.41
CA ALA A 114 20.61 -2.33 -28.52
C ALA A 114 19.22 -2.83 -28.05
N PRO A 115 18.26 -3.00 -28.97
CA PRO A 115 17.00 -3.68 -28.66
C PRO A 115 17.26 -5.06 -28.04
N TRP A 116 16.47 -5.43 -27.03
CA TRP A 116 16.51 -6.77 -26.45
C TRP A 116 15.71 -7.73 -27.34
N GLU A 117 16.35 -8.84 -27.75
CA GLU A 117 15.75 -9.93 -28.50
C GLU A 117 15.76 -11.18 -27.62
N GLY A 118 14.66 -11.38 -26.87
CA GLY A 118 14.21 -12.67 -26.31
C GLY A 118 15.25 -13.67 -25.83
#